data_AF-Q6JSX7-F1
#
_entry.id   AF-Q6JSX7-F1
#
_cell.length_a   1.000
_cell.length_b   1.000
_cell.length_c   1.000
_cell.angle_alpha   90.00
_cell.angle_beta   90.00
_cell.angle_gamma   90.00
#
_symmetry.space_group_name_H-M   'P 1'
#
loop_
_entity.id
_entity.type
_entity.pdbx_description
1 polymer ?
#
loop_
_entity_poly.entity_id
_entity_poly.type
_entity_poly.pdbx_seq_one_letter_code
_entity_poly.pdbx_strand_id
1 'polypeptide(L)'
;SVMVAYDGTIRNSVGQLIQLRYGEDGLDGGAVEMQNLPTLKPSTKSFENKFRFDVSNERHLRRIFSEDIVKELIGSAQVVAELEKEWEALKRDREVLREVFPKGDNKVVLPGNLQR
;
A
#
# COMPACT_ATOMS: atom_id res chain seq x y z
N SER A 1 -3.43 -29.59 22.15
CA SER A 1 -3.01 -29.31 20.75
C SER A 1 -3.67 -28.01 20.29
N VAL A 2 -3.04 -27.29 19.37
CA VAL A 2 -3.55 -26.03 18.78
C VAL A 2 -3.66 -26.23 17.28
N MET A 3 -4.77 -25.79 16.68
CA MET A 3 -5.00 -25.92 15.24
C MET A 3 -5.77 -24.72 14.68
N VAL A 4 -5.62 -24.49 13.38
CA VAL A 4 -6.45 -23.55 12.62
C VAL A 4 -7.75 -24.27 12.25
N ALA A 5 -8.89 -23.69 12.64
CA ALA A 5 -10.21 -24.18 12.27
C ALA A 5 -10.64 -23.64 10.90
N TYR A 6 -11.62 -24.29 10.28
CA TYR A 6 -12.13 -23.89 8.95
C TYR A 6 -12.76 -22.49 8.89
N ASP A 7 -13.12 -21.92 10.04
CA ASP A 7 -13.59 -20.52 10.15
C ASP A 7 -12.44 -19.50 10.19
N GLY A 8 -11.18 -19.96 10.11
CA GLY A 8 -9.98 -19.12 10.17
C GLY A 8 -9.49 -18.80 11.58
N THR A 9 -10.21 -19.25 12.61
CA THR A 9 -9.81 -19.05 14.01
C THR A 9 -8.80 -20.09 14.46
N ILE A 10 -7.97 -19.75 15.45
CA ILE A 10 -7.08 -20.71 16.09
C ILE A 10 -7.67 -21.13 17.42
N ARG A 11 -7.82 -22.44 17.62
CA ARG A 11 -8.40 -23.01 18.83
C ARG A 11 -7.53 -24.12 19.41
N ASN A 12 -7.63 -24.31 20.71
CA ASN A 12 -7.03 -25.46 21.38
C ASN A 12 -7.94 -26.70 21.30
N SER A 13 -7.47 -27.83 21.83
CA SER A 13 -8.21 -29.11 21.83
C SER A 13 -9.53 -29.09 22.61
N VAL A 14 -9.76 -28.09 23.47
CA VAL A 14 -11.00 -27.91 24.25
C VAL A 14 -11.94 -26.91 23.54
N GLY A 15 -11.55 -26.40 22.37
CA GLY A 15 -12.33 -25.45 21.58
C GLY A 15 -12.24 -24.00 22.05
N GLN A 16 -11.32 -23.68 22.98
CA GLN A 16 -11.09 -22.30 23.42
C GLN A 16 -10.37 -21.51 22.32
N LEU A 17 -10.84 -20.28 22.08
CA LEU A 17 -10.30 -19.35 21.10
C LEU A 17 -8.97 -18.77 21.59
N ILE A 18 -7.93 -18.85 20.76
CA ILE A 18 -6.61 -18.26 21.03
C ILE A 18 -6.40 -17.01 20.17
N GLN A 19 -6.67 -17.10 18.87
CA GLN A 19 -6.57 -15.98 17.93
C GLN A 19 -7.78 -15.97 16.99
N LEU A 20 -8.25 -14.76 16.65
CA LEU A 20 -9.33 -14.56 15.69
C LEU A 20 -8.89 -14.93 14.26
N ARG A 21 -7.63 -14.69 13.93
CA ARG A 21 -6.97 -14.99 12.65
C ARG A 21 -5.55 -15.45 12.92
N TYR A 22 -5.08 -16.46 12.16
CA TYR A 22 -3.70 -16.92 12.24
C TYR A 22 -2.71 -15.80 11.93
N GLY A 23 -1.83 -15.47 12.87
CA GLY A 23 -0.86 -14.39 12.66
C GLY A 23 -1.49 -13.00 12.50
N GLU A 24 -2.74 -12.82 12.97
CA GLU A 24 -3.57 -11.60 12.81
C GLU A 24 -4.00 -11.26 11.37
N ASP A 25 -3.33 -11.79 10.35
CA ASP A 25 -3.62 -11.60 8.92
C ASP A 25 -4.31 -12.82 8.26
N GLY A 26 -4.12 -14.01 8.81
CA GLY A 26 -4.62 -15.28 8.29
C GLY A 26 -3.76 -15.87 7.17
N LEU A 27 -2.49 -15.46 7.04
CA LEU A 27 -1.62 -15.84 5.93
C LEU A 27 -0.67 -16.98 6.31
N ASP A 28 -0.30 -17.81 5.32
CA ASP A 28 0.71 -18.85 5.51
C ASP A 28 2.12 -18.24 5.58
N GLY A 29 2.88 -18.60 6.62
CA GLY A 29 4.26 -18.17 6.80
C GLY A 29 5.22 -18.66 5.70
N GLY A 30 4.84 -19.69 4.94
CA GLY A 30 5.59 -20.13 3.76
C GLY A 30 5.40 -19.24 2.52
N ALA A 31 4.35 -18.41 2.49
CA ALA A 31 3.97 -17.60 1.34
C ALA A 31 4.29 -16.10 1.49
N VAL A 32 5.05 -15.73 2.51
CA VAL A 32 5.45 -14.34 2.79
C VAL A 32 6.93 -14.11 2.50
N GLU A 33 7.26 -12.91 2.03
CA GLU A 33 8.62 -12.51 1.67
C GLU A 33 8.97 -11.15 2.29
N MET A 34 10.26 -10.85 2.43
CA MET A 34 10.70 -9.51 2.84
C MET A 34 10.50 -8.51 1.70
N GLN A 35 9.76 -7.44 1.97
CA GLN A 35 9.45 -6.36 1.05
C GLN A 35 9.78 -5.00 1.67
N ASN A 36 10.04 -4.00 0.82
CA ASN A 36 10.32 -2.63 1.26
C ASN A 36 9.10 -1.74 1.06
N LEU A 37 8.62 -1.08 2.12
CA LEU A 37 7.59 -0.05 2.03
C LEU A 37 8.20 1.25 1.47
N PRO A 38 7.82 1.70 0.26
CA PRO A 38 8.48 2.84 -0.38
C PRO A 38 8.00 4.19 0.17
N THR A 39 6.86 4.24 0.87
CA THR A 39 6.22 5.46 1.39
C THR A 39 6.77 5.90 2.76
N LEU A 40 7.35 4.99 3.54
CA LEU A 40 7.68 5.20 4.96
C LEU A 40 8.90 6.14 5.17
N LYS A 41 10.03 5.79 4.55
CA LYS A 41 11.33 6.48 4.74
C LYS A 41 11.48 7.85 4.08
N PRO A 42 10.95 8.14 2.87
CA PRO A 42 11.20 9.40 2.20
C PRO A 42 10.79 10.63 3.03
N SER A 43 11.54 11.72 2.88
CA SER A 43 11.13 13.04 3.37
C SER A 43 9.83 13.48 2.69
N THR A 44 9.08 14.40 3.29
CA THR A 44 7.80 14.86 2.72
C THR A 44 7.97 15.39 1.30
N LYS A 45 9.05 16.14 1.03
CA LYS A 45 9.38 16.63 -0.31
C LYS A 45 9.72 15.49 -1.28
N SER A 46 10.50 14.50 -0.85
CA SER A 46 10.84 13.36 -1.71
C SER A 46 9.65 12.44 -1.96
N PHE A 47 8.72 12.36 -1.01
CA PHE A 47 7.47 11.61 -1.14
C PHE A 47 6.56 12.29 -2.17
N GLU A 48 6.34 13.59 -2.03
CA GLU A 48 5.55 14.38 -2.98
C GLU A 48 6.11 14.27 -4.40
N ASN A 49 7.41 14.49 -4.58
CA ASN A 49 8.04 14.38 -5.89
C ASN A 49 7.92 12.99 -6.55
N LYS A 50 7.75 11.92 -5.76
CA LYS A 50 7.73 10.54 -6.27
C LYS A 50 6.32 10.00 -6.48
N PHE A 51 5.37 10.41 -5.65
CA PHE A 51 4.02 9.83 -5.62
C PHE A 51 2.93 10.81 -6.05
N ARG A 52 3.17 12.13 -6.01
CA ARG A 52 2.20 13.11 -6.50
C ARG A 52 2.27 13.17 -8.02
N PHE A 53 1.16 12.89 -8.68
CA PHE A 53 1.06 12.97 -10.12
C PHE A 53 0.53 14.33 -10.56
N ASP A 54 1.39 15.14 -11.19
CA ASP A 54 1.04 16.47 -11.65
C ASP A 54 0.58 16.46 -13.12
N VAL A 55 -0.74 16.56 -13.31
CA VAL A 55 -1.39 16.61 -14.63
C VAL A 55 -1.22 17.95 -15.35
N SER A 56 -0.75 19.00 -14.66
CA SER A 56 -0.56 20.33 -15.28
C SER A 56 0.69 20.41 -16.15
N ASN A 57 1.65 19.50 -15.95
CA ASN A 57 2.92 19.50 -16.68
C ASN A 57 2.82 18.72 -17.99
N GLU A 58 2.24 19.35 -19.01
CA GLU A 58 2.03 18.74 -20.33
C GLU A 58 3.32 18.22 -20.98
N ARG A 59 4.45 18.92 -20.77
CA ARG A 59 5.75 18.49 -21.31
C ARG A 59 6.23 17.18 -20.70
N HIS A 60 5.94 16.95 -19.42
CA HIS A 60 6.26 15.70 -18.73
C HIS A 60 5.32 14.58 -19.19
N LEU A 61 4.02 14.85 -19.28
CA LEU A 61 3.01 13.89 -19.71
C LEU A 61 3.26 13.36 -21.12
N ARG A 62 3.59 14.23 -22.08
CA ARG A 62 3.90 13.84 -23.48
C ARG A 62 5.15 12.97 -23.61
N ARG A 63 6.00 12.88 -22.58
CA ARG A 63 7.15 11.95 -22.58
C ARG A 63 6.78 10.54 -22.14
N ILE A 64 5.66 10.38 -21.43
CA ILE A 64 5.25 9.13 -20.79
C ILE A 64 4.03 8.53 -21.51
N PHE A 65 3.10 9.38 -21.92
CA PHE A 65 1.82 8.99 -22.53
C PHE A 65 1.72 9.44 -23.99
N SER A 66 0.85 8.79 -24.76
CA SER A 66 0.47 9.22 -26.11
C SER A 66 -0.34 10.52 -26.07
N GLU A 67 -0.30 11.30 -27.16
CA GLU A 67 -0.97 12.60 -27.20
C GLU A 67 -2.48 12.54 -26.95
N ASP A 68 -3.15 11.47 -27.37
CA ASP A 68 -4.59 11.29 -27.16
C ASP A 68 -4.94 11.17 -25.67
N ILE A 69 -4.14 10.41 -24.92
CA ILE A 69 -4.31 10.22 -23.47
C ILE A 69 -4.01 11.54 -22.74
N VAL A 70 -2.99 12.29 -23.17
CA VAL A 70 -2.65 13.58 -22.56
C VAL A 70 -3.80 14.58 -22.70
N LYS A 71 -4.46 14.63 -23.87
CA LYS A 71 -5.64 15.49 -24.08
C LYS A 71 -6.80 15.09 -23.18
N GLU A 72 -7.04 13.80 -23.00
CA GLU A 72 -8.08 13.29 -22.11
C GLU A 72 -7.80 13.64 -20.64
N LEU A 73 -6.55 13.42 -20.18
CA LEU A 73 -6.11 13.73 -18.82
C LEU A 73 -6.25 15.21 -18.47
N ILE A 74 -5.88 16.10 -19.39
CA ILE A 74 -5.96 17.55 -19.19
C ILE A 74 -7.40 18.05 -19.31
N GLY A 75 -8.19 17.45 -20.20
CA GLY A 75 -9.57 17.84 -20.46
C GLY A 75 -10.59 17.35 -19.42
N SER A 76 -10.25 16.33 -18.64
CA SER A 76 -11.17 15.69 -17.69
C SER A 76 -10.98 16.18 -16.26
N ALA A 77 -11.91 17.00 -15.78
CA ALA A 77 -11.96 17.41 -14.37
C ALA A 77 -12.18 16.22 -13.41
N GLN A 78 -12.79 15.12 -13.88
CA GLN A 78 -12.98 13.92 -13.07
C GLN A 78 -11.64 13.27 -12.73
N VAL A 79 -10.74 13.14 -13.70
CA VAL A 79 -9.43 12.51 -13.48
C VAL A 79 -8.62 13.31 -12.48
N VAL A 80 -8.62 14.64 -12.59
CA VAL A 80 -7.95 15.52 -11.61
C VAL A 80 -8.50 15.30 -10.20
N ALA A 81 -9.82 15.16 -10.06
CA ALA A 81 -10.45 14.90 -8.76
C ALA A 81 -10.11 13.51 -8.18
N GLU A 82 -9.98 12.49 -9.03
CA GLU A 82 -9.58 11.14 -8.59
C GLU A 82 -8.11 11.08 -8.17
N LEU A 83 -7.22 11.75 -8.91
CA LEU A 83 -5.80 11.86 -8.56
C LEU A 83 -5.58 12.59 -7.22
N GLU A 84 -6.37 13.64 -6.95
CA GLU A 84 -6.29 14.33 -5.65
C GLU A 84 -6.78 13.43 -4.51
N LYS A 85 -7.84 12.63 -4.73
CA LYS A 85 -8.31 11.64 -3.74
C LYS A 85 -7.26 10.56 -3.47
N GLU A 86 -6.59 10.07 -4.51
CA GLU A 86 -5.49 9.11 -4.39
C GLU A 86 -4.34 9.71 -3.57
N TRP A 87 -3.96 10.96 -3.85
CA TRP A 87 -2.93 11.66 -3.12
C TRP A 87 -3.26 11.82 -1.62
N GLU A 88 -4.50 12.18 -1.29
CA GLU A 88 -4.96 12.25 0.10
C GLU A 88 -4.96 10.88 0.79
N ALA A 89 -5.31 9.79 0.08
CA ALA A 89 -5.23 8.44 0.61
C ALA A 89 -3.77 8.07 0.95
N LEU A 90 -2.83 8.29 0.02
CA LEU A 90 -1.42 8.00 0.23
C LEU A 90 -0.80 8.79 1.39
N LYS A 91 -1.23 10.04 1.61
CA LYS A 91 -0.80 10.84 2.76
C LYS A 91 -1.28 10.24 4.08
N ARG A 92 -2.57 9.87 4.17
CA ARG A 92 -3.14 9.23 5.35
C ARG A 92 -2.48 7.89 5.65
N ASP A 93 -2.30 7.05 4.64
CA ASP A 93 -1.64 5.75 4.79
C ASP A 93 -0.21 5.92 5.30
N ARG A 94 0.50 6.93 4.81
CA ARG A 94 1.86 7.23 5.28
C ARG A 94 1.91 7.67 6.74
N GLU A 95 0.91 8.42 7.22
CA GLU A 95 0.80 8.80 8.63
C GLU A 95 0.55 7.58 9.51
N VAL A 96 -0.43 6.76 9.16
CA VAL A 96 -0.75 5.50 9.85
C VAL A 96 0.46 4.57 9.89
N LEU A 97 1.16 4.39 8.76
CA LEU A 97 2.35 3.55 8.71
C LEU A 97 3.48 4.05 9.63
N ARG A 98 3.61 5.36 9.83
CA ARG A 98 4.61 5.92 10.76
C ARG A 98 4.22 5.75 12.22
N GLU A 99 2.92 5.73 12.52
CA GLU A 99 2.42 5.39 13.85
C GLU A 99 2.64 3.91 14.17
N VAL A 100 2.37 3.02 13.20
CA VAL A 100 2.57 1.57 13.33
C VAL A 100 4.06 1.21 13.41
N PHE A 101 4.92 1.89 12.63
CA PHE A 101 6.37 1.66 12.58
C PHE A 101 7.18 2.86 13.10
N PRO A 102 7.18 3.15 14.42
CA PRO A 102 7.80 4.36 14.98
C PRO A 102 9.33 4.40 14.80
N LYS A 103 9.97 3.24 14.61
CA LYS A 103 11.41 3.14 14.34
C LYS A 103 11.79 3.49 12.89
N GLY A 104 10.80 3.59 11.99
CA GLY A 104 11.02 3.90 10.57
C GLY A 104 11.68 2.76 9.78
N ASP A 105 11.63 1.52 10.27
CA ASP A 105 12.07 0.37 9.49
C ASP A 105 11.06 0.09 8.38
N ASN A 106 11.52 0.10 7.14
CA ASN A 106 10.68 -0.10 5.97
C ASN A 106 10.76 -1.51 5.40
N LYS A 107 11.61 -2.38 5.98
CA LYS A 107 11.65 -3.80 5.64
C LYS A 107 10.59 -4.53 6.44
N VAL A 108 9.58 -5.03 5.75
CA VAL A 108 8.44 -5.74 6.35
C VAL A 108 8.24 -7.08 5.66
N VAL A 109 7.58 -8.01 6.34
CA VAL A 109 7.24 -9.32 5.77
C VAL A 109 5.81 -9.24 5.27
N LEU A 110 5.62 -9.42 3.96
CA LEU A 110 4.31 -9.33 3.31
C LEU A 110 4.17 -10.42 2.24
N PRO A 111 2.93 -10.91 1.99
CA PRO A 111 2.67 -11.84 0.90
C PRO A 111 2.80 -11.13 -0.46
N GLY A 112 2.99 -11.90 -1.54
CA GLY A 112 2.88 -11.41 -2.91
C GLY A 112 3.89 -10.30 -3.25
N ASN A 113 5.11 -10.68 -3.60
CA ASN A 113 6.16 -9.72 -3.90
C ASN A 113 5.87 -8.91 -5.16
N LEU A 114 5.56 -7.62 -4.98
CA LEU A 114 5.16 -6.71 -6.07
C LEU A 114 6.33 -6.29 -6.99
N GLN A 115 7.57 -6.54 -6.60
CA GLN A 115 8.75 -6.14 -7.38
C GLN A 115 9.26 -7.21 -8.34
N ARG A 116 8.77 -8.45 -8.20
CA ARG A 116 9.15 -9.58 -9.06
C ARG A 116 8.43 -9.48 -10.40
#